data_AF-A0A7S3GNJ8-F1
#
_entry.id   AF-A0A7S3GNJ8-F1
#
_cell.length_a   1.000
_cell.length_b   1.000
_cell.length_c   1.000
_cell.angle_alpha   90.00
_cell.angle_beta   90.00
_cell.angle_gamma   90.00
#
_symmetry.space_group_name_H-M   'P 1'
#
loop_
_entity.id
_entity.type
_entity.pdbx_description
1 polymer ?
#
loop_
_entity_poly.entity_id
_entity_poly.type
_entity_poly.pdbx_seq_one_letter_code
_entity_poly.pdbx_strand_id
1 'polypeptide(L)'
;EILAGAENINLKEFSHYFFEVGSNLAIVTKNEDLKTTLQIAFAGERFRSLMMHSLSSWNDDLTEFAQNLTAAERHILEEGLISSKDLHEWRIRRSSMLKR
;
A
#
# COMPACT_ATOMS: atom_id res chain seq x y z
N GLU A 1 -7.61 -19.22 5.79
CA GLU A 1 -8.10 -17.88 6.18
C GLU A 1 -7.76 -16.83 5.13
N ILE A 2 -6.49 -16.62 4.77
CA ILE A 2 -6.08 -15.68 3.69
C ILE A 2 -6.83 -15.92 2.37
N LEU A 3 -6.97 -17.17 1.94
CA LEU A 3 -7.71 -17.53 0.71
C LEU A 3 -9.23 -17.29 0.79
N ALA A 4 -9.77 -17.07 1.99
CA ALA A 4 -11.21 -16.87 2.23
C ALA A 4 -11.59 -15.39 2.40
N GLY A 5 -10.62 -14.47 2.46
CA GLY A 5 -10.84 -13.02 2.59
C GLY A 5 -9.66 -12.29 3.22
N ALA A 6 -8.55 -12.16 2.48
CA ALA A 6 -7.32 -11.49 2.94
C ALA A 6 -7.53 -9.99 3.25
N GLU A 7 -8.55 -9.38 2.67
CA GLU A 7 -8.94 -7.99 2.86
C GLU A 7 -9.44 -7.69 4.27
N ASN A 8 -9.99 -8.68 4.97
CA ASN A 8 -10.54 -8.52 6.32
C ASN A 8 -9.53 -8.86 7.43
N ILE A 9 -8.31 -9.25 7.08
CA ILE A 9 -7.29 -9.69 8.03
C ILE A 9 -6.31 -8.53 8.29
N ASN A 10 -6.10 -8.17 9.55
CA ASN A 10 -5.06 -7.23 9.92
C ASN A 10 -3.68 -7.92 9.92
N LEU A 11 -3.00 -7.94 8.76
CA LEU A 11 -1.70 -8.61 8.62
C LEU A 11 -0.62 -8.03 9.54
N LYS A 12 -0.76 -6.76 9.92
CA LYS A 12 0.15 -6.09 10.86
C LYS A 12 0.12 -6.71 12.26
N GLU A 13 -1.04 -7.22 12.70
CA GLU A 13 -1.16 -7.90 14.02
C GLU A 13 -0.35 -9.19 14.08
N PHE A 14 -0.14 -9.86 12.94
CA PHE A 14 0.73 -11.03 12.86
C PHE A 14 2.20 -10.64 12.77
N SER A 15 2.52 -9.65 11.93
CA SER A 15 3.87 -9.12 11.81
C SER A 15 3.85 -7.76 11.11
N HIS A 16 4.58 -6.78 11.66
CA HIS A 16 4.77 -5.50 10.99
C HIS A 16 5.44 -5.64 9.61
N TYR A 17 6.28 -6.67 9.43
CA TYR A 17 7.02 -6.95 8.19
C TYR A 17 6.50 -8.24 7.51
N PHE A 18 5.18 -8.45 7.53
CA PHE A 18 4.55 -9.68 7.05
C PHE A 18 5.00 -10.07 5.63
N PHE A 19 5.00 -9.12 4.69
CA PHE A 19 5.33 -9.38 3.29
C PHE A 19 6.83 -9.57 3.07
N GLU A 20 7.67 -8.81 3.76
CA GLU A 20 9.13 -8.89 3.64
C GLU A 20 9.64 -10.21 4.21
N VAL A 21 9.20 -10.57 5.42
CA VAL A 21 9.57 -11.82 6.07
C VAL A 21 9.00 -13.00 5.29
N GLY A 22 7.74 -12.93 4.88
CA GLY A 22 7.11 -13.97 4.08
C GLY A 22 7.83 -14.21 2.76
N SER A 23 8.21 -13.14 2.05
CA SER A 23 8.92 -13.24 0.77
C SER A 23 10.30 -13.85 0.94
N ASN A 24 11.06 -13.41 1.94
CA ASN A 24 12.38 -13.98 2.25
C ASN A 24 12.26 -15.46 2.62
N LEU A 25 11.26 -15.83 3.42
CA LEU A 25 11.02 -17.22 3.80
C LEU A 25 10.68 -18.08 2.58
N ALA A 26 9.81 -17.60 1.69
CA ALA A 26 9.45 -18.30 0.46
C ALA A 26 10.68 -18.54 -0.44
N ILE A 27 11.58 -17.56 -0.55
CA ILE A 27 12.82 -17.68 -1.32
C ILE A 27 13.75 -18.71 -0.70
N VAL A 28 14.03 -18.61 0.62
CA VAL A 28 14.97 -19.51 1.32
C VAL A 28 14.47 -20.95 1.32
N THR A 29 13.16 -21.15 1.48
CA THR A 29 12.53 -22.47 1.50
C THR A 29 12.17 -23.02 0.11
N LYS A 30 12.35 -22.21 -0.95
CA LYS A 30 11.89 -22.51 -2.32
C LYS A 30 10.41 -22.91 -2.36
N ASN A 31 9.59 -22.25 -1.54
CA ASN A 31 8.18 -22.55 -1.40
C ASN A 31 7.35 -21.62 -2.30
N GLU A 32 7.01 -22.10 -3.48
CA GLU A 32 6.20 -21.35 -4.46
C GLU A 32 4.73 -21.19 -4.01
N ASP A 33 4.21 -22.11 -3.19
CA ASP A 33 2.84 -22.00 -2.65
C ASP A 33 2.75 -20.83 -1.65
N LEU A 34 3.77 -20.66 -0.80
CA LEU A 34 3.87 -19.52 0.11
C LEU A 34 3.97 -18.21 -0.68
N LYS A 35 4.80 -18.16 -1.72
CA LYS A 35 4.91 -16.99 -2.60
C LYS A 35 3.58 -16.64 -3.26
N THR A 36 2.87 -17.64 -3.79
CA THR A 36 1.54 -17.47 -4.39
C THR A 36 0.53 -16.97 -3.36
N THR A 37 0.60 -17.49 -2.13
CA THR A 37 -0.26 -17.05 -1.02
C THR A 37 0.00 -15.59 -0.66
N LEU A 38 1.26 -15.15 -0.60
CA LEU A 38 1.62 -13.75 -0.35
C LEU A 38 1.13 -12.83 -1.47
N GLN A 39 1.22 -13.26 -2.73
CA GLN A 39 0.69 -12.52 -3.87
C GLN A 39 -0.83 -12.37 -3.77
N ILE A 40 -1.55 -13.45 -3.47
CA ILE A 40 -3.01 -13.41 -3.28
C ILE A 40 -3.39 -12.52 -2.10
N ALA A 41 -2.63 -12.58 -1.00
CA ALA A 41 -2.88 -11.76 0.19
C ALA A 41 -2.74 -10.26 -0.08
N PHE A 42 -1.81 -9.87 -0.96
CA PHE A 42 -1.58 -8.47 -1.32
C PHE A 42 -2.50 -7.99 -2.46
N ALA A 43 -2.75 -8.84 -3.45
CA ALA A 43 -3.53 -8.51 -4.63
C ALA A 43 -5.01 -8.24 -4.31
N GLY A 44 -5.72 -7.66 -5.28
CA GLY A 44 -7.15 -7.41 -5.17
C GLY A 44 -7.46 -6.19 -4.31
N GLU A 45 -8.31 -6.37 -3.28
CA GLU A 45 -8.92 -5.27 -2.54
C GLU A 45 -7.93 -4.49 -1.69
N ARG A 46 -6.92 -5.16 -1.11
CA ARG A 46 -5.86 -4.51 -0.31
C ARG A 46 -5.03 -3.55 -1.16
N PHE A 47 -4.54 -4.03 -2.30
CA PHE A 47 -3.87 -3.17 -3.28
C PHE A 47 -4.78 -2.04 -3.79
N ARG A 48 -6.05 -2.34 -4.10
CA ARG A 48 -7.02 -1.35 -4.56
C ARG A 48 -7.23 -0.25 -3.52
N SER A 49 -7.43 -0.61 -2.26
CA SER A 49 -7.61 0.33 -1.14
C SER A 49 -6.38 1.22 -0.95
N LEU A 50 -5.17 0.62 -0.95
CA LEU A 50 -3.91 1.38 -0.89
C LEU A 50 -3.79 2.40 -2.04
N MET A 51 -4.12 1.99 -3.26
CA MET A 51 -4.06 2.87 -4.44
C MET A 51 -5.11 3.99 -4.37
N MET A 52 -6.32 3.70 -3.89
CA MET A 52 -7.35 4.71 -3.69
C MET A 52 -6.88 5.76 -2.68
N HIS A 53 -6.49 5.34 -1.47
CA HIS A 53 -6.06 6.27 -0.42
C HIS A 53 -4.78 7.03 -0.78
N SER A 54 -3.83 6.41 -1.48
CA SER A 54 -2.59 7.09 -1.86
C SER A 54 -2.78 8.14 -2.96
N LEU A 55 -3.74 7.96 -3.87
CA LEU A 55 -3.91 8.84 -5.03
C LEU A 55 -5.07 9.83 -4.94
N SER A 56 -6.14 9.54 -4.18
CA SER A 56 -7.31 10.42 -4.08
C SER A 56 -7.30 11.37 -2.89
N SER A 57 -6.51 11.08 -1.86
CA SER A 57 -6.73 11.60 -0.51
C SER A 57 -5.62 12.53 -0.02
N TRP A 58 -5.16 13.48 -0.86
CA TRP A 58 -4.09 14.41 -0.46
C TRP A 58 -4.39 15.19 0.84
N ASN A 59 -5.67 15.29 1.24
CA ASN A 59 -6.10 16.03 2.41
C ASN A 59 -7.04 15.24 3.35
N ASP A 60 -7.19 13.93 3.17
CA ASP A 60 -7.99 13.13 4.10
C ASP A 60 -7.12 12.68 5.29
N ASP A 61 -7.74 12.52 6.46
CA ASP A 61 -7.08 11.91 7.61
C ASP A 61 -6.96 10.39 7.38
N LEU A 62 -5.75 9.95 7.06
CA LEU A 62 -5.41 8.54 6.84
C LEU A 62 -4.81 7.87 8.08
N THR A 63 -4.86 8.50 9.25
CA THR A 63 -4.20 8.00 10.47
C THR A 63 -4.68 6.61 10.84
N GLU A 64 -6.00 6.39 10.87
CA GLU A 64 -6.59 5.08 11.19
C GLU A 64 -6.25 4.02 10.13
N PHE A 65 -6.29 4.39 8.85
CA PHE A 65 -5.91 3.51 7.75
C PHE A 65 -4.45 3.06 7.87
N ALA A 66 -3.53 4.02 8.05
CA ALA A 66 -2.10 3.76 8.16
C ALA A 66 -1.72 2.95 9.42
N GLN A 67 -2.55 2.96 10.46
CA GLN A 67 -2.32 2.15 11.67
C GLN A 67 -2.49 0.66 11.41
N ASN A 68 -3.26 0.25 10.40
CA ASN A 68 -3.51 -1.16 10.09
C ASN A 68 -2.60 -1.71 8.97
N LEU A 69 -1.69 -0.88 8.44
CA LEU A 69 -0.77 -1.27 7.37
C LEU A 69 0.51 -1.91 7.92
N THR A 70 0.98 -2.93 7.22
CA THR A 70 2.35 -3.45 7.31
C THR A 70 3.35 -2.41 6.81
N ALA A 71 4.64 -2.62 7.09
CA ALA A 71 5.72 -1.74 6.66
C ALA A 71 5.74 -1.56 5.12
N ALA A 72 5.67 -2.66 4.36
CA ALA A 72 5.58 -2.63 2.91
C ALA A 72 4.41 -1.80 2.39
N GLU A 73 3.21 -2.01 2.95
CA GLU A 73 2.01 -1.28 2.53
C GLU A 73 2.08 0.20 2.87
N ARG A 74 2.60 0.52 4.06
CA ARG A 74 2.80 1.89 4.51
C ARG A 74 3.77 2.63 3.60
N HIS A 75 4.86 1.98 3.19
CA HIS A 75 5.81 2.56 2.26
C HIS A 75 5.15 2.91 0.92
N ILE A 76 4.33 2.00 0.37
CA ILE A 76 3.57 2.26 -0.87
C ILE A 76 2.60 3.45 -0.70
N LEU A 77 1.89 3.52 0.44
CA LEU A 77 1.00 4.62 0.74
C LEU A 77 1.74 5.96 0.77
N GLU A 78 2.85 6.03 1.49
CA GLU A 78 3.66 7.25 1.65
C GLU A 78 4.21 7.74 0.30
N GLU A 79 4.77 6.85 -0.52
CA GLU A 79 5.28 7.18 -1.86
C GLU A 79 4.17 7.71 -2.80
N GLY A 80 2.97 7.10 -2.73
CA GLY A 80 1.84 7.57 -3.52
C GLY A 80 1.31 8.93 -3.06
N LEU A 81 1.29 9.20 -1.75
CA LEU A 81 0.91 10.51 -1.21
C LEU A 81 1.90 11.61 -1.62
N ILE A 82 3.20 11.33 -1.56
CA ILE A 82 4.25 12.25 -2.03
C ILE A 82 4.06 12.54 -3.52
N SER A 83 3.91 11.50 -4.33
CA SER A 83 3.71 11.63 -5.78
C SER A 83 2.44 12.41 -6.13
N SER A 84 1.34 12.19 -5.39
CA SER A 84 0.08 12.89 -5.58
C SER A 84 0.19 14.37 -5.22
N LYS A 85 0.89 14.69 -4.12
CA LYS A 85 1.20 16.05 -3.72
C LYS A 85 2.04 16.78 -4.76
N ASP A 86 3.10 16.15 -5.25
CA ASP A 86 3.99 16.74 -6.26
C ASP A 86 3.24 17.05 -7.55
N LEU A 87 2.36 16.14 -7.99
CA LEU A 87 1.50 16.36 -9.15
C LEU A 87 0.54 17.54 -8.93
N HIS A 88 -0.04 17.65 -7.73
CA HIS A 88 -0.93 18.76 -7.37
C HIS A 88 -0.18 20.10 -7.39
N GLU A 89 0.98 20.18 -6.74
CA GLU A 89 1.82 21.38 -6.74
C GLU A 89 2.24 21.78 -8.15
N TRP A 90 2.65 20.81 -8.97
CA TRP A 90 2.99 21.05 -10.37
C TRP A 90 1.81 21.65 -11.16
N ARG A 91 0.58 21.13 -10.97
CA ARG A 91 -0.64 21.68 -11.61
C ARG A 91 -0.89 23.13 -11.18
N ILE A 92 -0.72 23.45 -9.91
CA ILE A 92 -0.88 24.82 -9.40
C ILE A 92 0.16 25.76 -10.04
N ARG A 93 1.44 25.37 -10.02
CA ARG A 93 2.53 26.18 -10.59
C ARG A 93 2.34 26.43 -12.09
N ARG A 94 1.88 25.43 -12.84
CA ARG A 94 1.55 25.60 -14.26
C ARG A 94 0.37 26.55 -14.47
N SER A 95 -0.65 26.45 -13.64
CA SER A 95 -1.84 27.30 -13.72
C SER A 95 -1.54 28.77 -13.38
N SER A 96 -0.60 29.03 -12.47
CA SER A 96 -0.17 30.40 -12.15
C SER A 96 0.71 31.01 -13.24
N MET A 97 1.49 30.20 -13.97
CA MET A 97 2.29 30.67 -15.11
C MET A 97 1.44 31.08 -16.33
N LEU A 98 0.28 30.44 -16.56
CA LEU A 98 -0.61 30.75 -17.68
C LEU A 98 -1.50 31.99 -17.46
N LYS A 99 -1.53 32.54 -16.24
CA LYS A 99 -2.33 33.73 -15.87
C LYS A 99 -1.53 35.05 -15.92
N ARG A 100 -0.29 35.02 -16.44
CA ARG A 100 0.53 36.20 -16.76
C ARG A 100 0.55 36.42 -18.26
#